data_AF-A0A833SI66-F1
#
_entry.id   AF-A0A833SI66-F1
#
_cell.length_a   1.000
_cell.length_b   1.000
_cell.length_c   1.000
_cell.angle_alpha   90.00
_cell.angle_beta   90.00
_cell.angle_gamma   90.00
#
_symmetry.space_group_name_H-M   'P 1'
#
loop_
_entity.id
_entity.type
_entity.pdbx_description
1 polymer ?
#
loop_
_entity_poly.entity_id
_entity_poly.type
_entity_poly.pdbx_seq_one_letter_code
_entity_poly.pdbx_strand_id
1 'polypeptide(L)'
;MKEKVVDGNKYYKKKKWSQTKVNLEDHVIVPELDPNIDFPDRFVEDYVSNLTRTPLDLSKPLWELHILNIKTSDAEAVAVFRIHHSMGDGASLTSLLLACTRKTSDPEALPSIPVKKRAASTNSGGFWWLFLAVWWVLRLIWNTLVDVVLFVAISLFLKDTKTPIKGEHGVERNIKKFVHRTVSLDDIKLVKNAMNM
;
A
#
# COMPACT_ATOMS: atom_id res chain seq x y z
N MET A 1 -1.29 23.21 0.72
CA MET A 1 -1.98 21.93 0.91
C MET A 1 -3.48 22.17 0.87
N LYS A 2 -4.32 21.14 0.67
CA LYS A 2 -5.78 21.29 0.74
C LYS A 2 -6.34 20.51 1.92
N GLU A 3 -7.37 21.04 2.57
CA GLU A 3 -8.16 20.35 3.58
C GLU A 3 -9.58 20.12 3.09
N LYS A 4 -10.27 19.17 3.71
CA LYS A 4 -11.62 18.78 3.34
C LYS A 4 -12.62 19.53 4.20
N VAL A 5 -13.17 20.61 3.67
CA VAL A 5 -14.21 21.41 4.32
C VAL A 5 -15.58 20.77 4.07
N VAL A 6 -16.40 20.69 5.12
CA VAL A 6 -17.81 20.31 5.01
C VAL A 6 -18.64 21.58 5.05
N ASP A 7 -19.23 21.94 3.91
CA ASP A 7 -20.04 23.14 3.74
C ASP A 7 -21.52 22.76 3.58
N GLY A 8 -22.43 23.53 4.19
CA GLY A 8 -23.88 23.37 4.06
C GLY A 8 -24.64 23.11 5.37
N ASN A 9 -25.98 23.18 5.26
CA ASN A 9 -26.90 23.17 6.40
C ASN A 9 -27.16 21.73 6.92
N LYS A 10 -27.89 21.59 8.03
CA LYS A 10 -28.17 20.31 8.74
C LYS A 10 -28.67 19.17 7.82
N TYR A 11 -29.29 19.52 6.69
CA TYR A 11 -29.88 18.59 5.71
C TYR A 11 -29.02 18.34 4.46
N TYR A 12 -28.03 19.20 4.16
CA TYR A 12 -27.19 19.09 2.96
C TYR A 12 -25.74 19.43 3.31
N LYS A 13 -24.88 18.40 3.38
CA LYS A 13 -23.44 18.54 3.62
C LYS A 13 -22.68 18.28 2.33
N LYS A 14 -22.17 19.33 1.69
CA LYS A 14 -21.29 19.25 0.52
C LYS A 14 -19.83 19.27 0.96
N LYS A 15 -19.08 18.22 0.63
CA LYS A 15 -17.64 18.13 0.90
C LYS A 15 -16.87 18.86 -0.19
N LYS A 16 -16.06 19.86 0.15
CA LYS A 16 -15.22 20.63 -0.78
C LYS A 16 -13.78 20.65 -0.30
N TRP A 17 -12.83 20.65 -1.23
CA TRP A 17 -11.42 20.87 -0.91
C TRP A 17 -11.12 22.37 -0.93
N SER A 18 -10.57 22.90 0.17
CA SER A 18 -10.13 24.29 0.29
C SER A 18 -8.62 24.34 0.48
N GLN A 19 -7.97 25.39 -0.01
CA GLN A 19 -6.55 25.62 0.26
C GLN A 19 -6.39 26.05 1.71
N THR A 20 -5.47 25.41 2.42
CA THR A 20 -5.20 25.70 3.84
C THR A 20 -3.70 25.83 4.09
N LYS A 21 -3.36 26.57 5.14
CA LYS A 21 -2.02 26.63 5.69
C LYS A 21 -1.89 25.50 6.70
N VAL A 22 -0.91 24.62 6.50
CA VAL A 22 -0.70 23.47 7.37
C VAL A 22 0.01 23.92 8.63
N ASN A 23 -0.54 23.57 9.79
CA ASN A 23 0.17 23.66 11.06
C ASN A 23 0.83 22.30 11.35
N LEU A 24 2.15 22.25 11.39
CA LEU A 24 2.89 20.98 11.53
C LEU A 24 2.70 20.34 12.92
N GLU A 25 2.51 21.17 13.95
CA GLU A 25 2.33 20.71 15.34
C GLU A 25 1.06 19.85 15.49
N ASP A 26 0.04 20.10 14.67
CA ASP A 26 -1.21 19.34 14.68
C ASP A 26 -1.11 17.98 13.94
N HIS A 27 -0.01 17.74 13.22
CA HIS A 27 0.18 16.57 12.38
C HIS A 27 1.36 15.70 12.79
N VAL A 28 2.42 16.26 13.38
CA VAL A 28 3.58 15.52 13.84
C VAL A 28 3.44 15.23 15.33
N ILE A 29 3.20 13.96 15.65
CA ILE A 29 2.88 13.50 16.99
C ILE A 29 4.07 12.68 17.51
N VAL A 30 4.71 13.16 18.57
CA VAL A 30 5.80 12.45 19.24
C VAL A 30 5.32 12.05 20.63
N PRO A 31 4.75 10.86 20.81
CA PRO A 31 4.29 10.42 22.13
C PRO A 31 5.47 10.20 23.07
N GLU A 32 5.29 10.58 24.33
CA GLU A 32 6.20 10.20 25.40
C GLU A 32 5.98 8.71 25.72
N LEU A 33 7.02 7.91 25.52
CA LEU A 33 6.99 6.46 25.71
C LEU A 33 7.80 6.08 26.95
N ASP A 34 7.36 5.04 27.65
CA ASP A 34 8.14 4.45 28.74
C ASP A 34 9.42 3.81 28.15
N PRO A 35 10.62 4.20 28.62
CA PRO A 35 11.86 3.59 28.14
C PRO A 35 12.00 2.09 28.50
N ASN A 36 11.22 1.57 29.46
CA ASN A 36 11.29 0.19 29.94
C ASN A 36 10.15 -0.71 29.42
N ILE A 37 9.66 -0.47 28.20
CA ILE A 37 8.63 -1.33 27.59
C ILE A 37 9.17 -2.76 27.38
N ASP A 38 8.51 -3.75 28.02
CA ASP A 38 8.92 -5.16 27.97
C ASP A 38 8.90 -5.77 26.55
N PHE A 39 7.95 -5.33 25.69
CA PHE A 39 7.76 -5.87 24.34
C PHE A 39 7.61 -4.74 23.30
N PRO A 40 8.73 -4.13 22.86
CA PRO A 40 8.72 -3.00 21.93
C PRO A 40 8.00 -3.26 20.60
N ASP A 41 8.24 -4.40 19.97
CA ASP A 41 7.61 -4.76 18.69
C ASP A 41 6.09 -4.86 18.84
N ARG A 42 5.63 -5.56 19.89
CA ARG A 42 4.19 -5.69 20.18
C ARG A 42 3.56 -4.34 20.50
N PHE A 43 4.27 -3.47 21.21
CA PHE A 43 3.79 -2.12 21.49
C PHE A 43 3.52 -1.34 20.19
N VAL A 44 4.45 -1.38 19.23
CA VAL A 44 4.28 -0.73 17.92
C VAL A 44 3.08 -1.32 17.16
N GLU A 45 2.95 -2.65 17.15
CA GLU A 45 1.81 -3.36 16.55
C GLU A 45 0.46 -2.93 17.12
N ASP A 46 0.35 -2.88 18.45
CA ASP A 46 -0.87 -2.49 19.15
C ASP A 46 -1.15 -0.99 18.97
N TYR A 47 -0.10 -0.14 18.94
CA TYR A 47 -0.21 1.29 18.65
C TYR A 47 -0.80 1.55 17.26
N VAL A 48 -0.23 0.93 16.22
CA VAL A 48 -0.73 1.04 14.84
C VAL A 48 -2.15 0.49 14.74
N SER A 49 -2.43 -0.64 15.38
CA SER A 49 -3.78 -1.22 15.44
C SER A 49 -4.78 -0.23 16.05
N ASN A 50 -4.41 0.45 17.14
CA ASN A 50 -5.27 1.44 17.77
C ASN A 50 -5.50 2.68 16.88
N LEU A 51 -4.49 3.15 16.16
CA LEU A 51 -4.63 4.27 15.20
C LEU A 51 -5.65 3.99 14.10
N THR A 52 -5.85 2.72 13.72
CA THR A 52 -6.86 2.35 12.72
C THR A 52 -8.29 2.35 13.25
N ARG A 53 -8.47 2.37 14.58
CA ARG A 53 -9.79 2.37 15.23
C ARG A 53 -10.39 3.75 15.36
N THR A 54 -9.55 4.78 15.43
CA THR A 54 -10.01 6.17 15.44
C THR A 54 -10.15 6.68 14.01
N PRO A 55 -11.12 7.56 13.69
CA PRO A 55 -11.10 8.32 12.43
C PRO A 55 -10.08 9.46 12.50
N LEU A 56 -9.61 9.95 11.35
CA LEU A 56 -8.86 11.21 11.28
C LEU A 56 -9.80 12.39 11.51
N ASP A 57 -9.29 13.43 12.17
CA ASP A 57 -10.04 14.68 12.32
C ASP A 57 -10.23 15.35 10.96
N LEU A 58 -11.50 15.61 10.62
CA LEU A 58 -11.89 16.23 9.36
C LEU A 58 -11.73 17.76 9.37
N SER A 59 -11.41 18.36 10.53
CA SER A 59 -11.17 19.80 10.66
C SER A 59 -9.80 20.24 10.12
N LYS A 60 -8.88 19.28 9.93
CA LYS A 60 -7.50 19.50 9.48
C LYS A 60 -7.19 18.65 8.22
N PRO A 61 -6.07 18.91 7.51
CA PRO A 61 -5.58 18.01 6.46
C PRO A 61 -5.51 16.55 6.92
N LEU A 62 -5.94 15.61 6.07
CA LEU A 62 -6.22 14.23 6.49
C LEU A 62 -4.98 13.33 6.52
N TRP A 63 -3.97 13.73 7.28
CA TRP A 63 -2.75 12.96 7.49
C TRP A 63 -2.15 13.24 8.88
N GLU A 64 -1.41 12.28 9.42
CA GLU A 64 -0.68 12.38 10.69
C GLU A 64 0.63 11.59 10.56
N LEU A 65 1.69 12.07 11.19
CA LEU A 65 2.99 11.41 11.29
C LEU A 65 3.30 11.19 12.77
N HIS A 66 3.38 9.92 13.18
CA HIS A 66 3.72 9.56 14.54
C HIS A 66 5.17 9.10 14.60
N ILE A 67 5.99 9.69 15.48
CA ILE A 67 7.40 9.32 15.65
C ILE A 67 7.52 8.61 17.00
N LEU A 68 7.72 7.30 16.97
CA LEU A 68 7.89 6.46 18.14
C LEU A 68 9.38 6.27 18.38
N ASN A 69 9.90 6.98 19.38
CA ASN A 69 11.29 6.86 19.82
C ASN A 69 11.48 5.62 20.71
N ILE A 70 11.23 4.45 20.13
CA ILE A 70 11.37 3.15 20.77
C ILE A 70 12.24 2.24 19.90
N LYS A 71 13.20 1.58 20.54
CA LYS A 71 14.05 0.59 19.88
C LYS A 71 13.30 -0.75 19.79
N THR A 72 13.08 -1.22 18.57
CA THR A 72 12.46 -2.51 18.27
C THR A 72 13.52 -3.55 17.90
N SER A 73 13.14 -4.77 17.53
CA SER A 73 14.12 -5.77 17.09
C SER A 73 14.89 -5.35 15.83
N ASP A 74 14.24 -4.53 14.98
CA ASP A 74 14.71 -4.24 13.62
C ASP A 74 15.06 -2.75 13.39
N ALA A 75 14.75 -1.85 14.33
CA ALA A 75 14.93 -0.40 14.17
C ALA A 75 15.23 0.33 15.49
N GLU A 76 15.99 1.43 15.42
CA GLU A 76 16.24 2.31 16.58
C GLU A 76 15.07 3.23 16.92
N ALA A 77 14.20 3.52 15.94
CA ALA A 77 12.98 4.29 16.08
C ALA A 77 12.00 3.93 14.95
N VAL A 78 10.70 4.18 15.17
CA VAL A 78 9.64 3.86 14.20
C VAL A 78 8.84 5.09 13.85
N ALA A 79 8.67 5.37 12.55
CA ALA A 79 7.77 6.40 12.05
C ALA A 79 6.51 5.76 11.45
N VAL A 80 5.33 6.16 11.94
CA VAL A 80 4.03 5.70 11.44
C VAL A 80 3.37 6.86 10.70
N PHE A 81 3.29 6.75 9.37
CA PHE A 81 2.60 7.74 8.54
C PHE A 81 1.17 7.26 8.24
N ARG A 82 0.19 8.00 8.74
CA ARG A 82 -1.23 7.73 8.59
C ARG A 82 -1.84 8.74 7.65
N ILE A 83 -2.48 8.29 6.57
CA ILE A 83 -3.07 9.17 5.57
C ILE A 83 -4.43 8.65 5.09
N HIS A 84 -5.39 9.54 4.90
CA HIS A 84 -6.68 9.18 4.34
C HIS A 84 -6.55 8.88 2.83
N HIS A 85 -7.15 7.78 2.36
CA HIS A 85 -7.03 7.30 0.96
C HIS A 85 -7.41 8.34 -0.10
N SER A 86 -8.30 9.29 0.21
CA SER A 86 -8.64 10.37 -0.73
C SER A 86 -7.49 11.34 -1.03
N MET A 87 -6.40 11.29 -0.27
CA MET A 87 -5.21 12.14 -0.46
C MET A 87 -4.28 11.62 -1.55
N GLY A 88 -4.29 10.30 -1.80
CA GLY A 88 -3.40 9.68 -2.78
C GLY A 88 -3.60 8.18 -2.86
N ASP A 89 -3.20 7.61 -3.99
CA ASP A 89 -3.07 6.17 -4.18
C ASP A 89 -1.70 5.66 -3.72
N GLY A 90 -1.53 4.33 -3.69
CA GLY A 90 -0.28 3.72 -3.23
C GLY A 90 0.95 4.05 -4.08
N ALA A 91 0.80 4.28 -5.39
CA ALA A 91 1.92 4.61 -6.27
C ALA A 91 2.37 6.06 -6.05
N SER A 92 1.42 6.98 -5.91
CA SER A 92 1.66 8.38 -5.57
C SER A 92 2.35 8.51 -4.20
N LEU A 93 1.89 7.75 -3.19
CA LEU A 93 2.49 7.74 -1.85
C LEU A 93 3.91 7.15 -1.84
N THR A 94 4.14 6.07 -2.58
CA THR A 94 5.49 5.49 -2.72
C THR A 94 6.44 6.47 -3.40
N SER A 95 5.97 7.16 -4.44
CA SER A 95 6.75 8.18 -5.15
C SER A 95 7.11 9.35 -4.23
N LEU A 96 6.17 9.79 -3.40
CA LEU A 96 6.42 10.82 -2.39
C LEU A 96 7.48 10.38 -1.38
N LEU A 97 7.37 9.17 -0.83
CA LEU A 97 8.35 8.61 0.10
C LEU A 97 9.77 8.59 -0.49
N LEU A 98 9.89 8.17 -1.75
CA LEU A 98 11.17 8.15 -2.46
C LEU A 98 11.71 9.56 -2.73
N ALA A 99 10.85 10.52 -3.06
CA ALA A 99 11.24 11.91 -3.24
C ALA A 99 11.75 12.56 -1.94
N CYS A 100 11.18 12.16 -0.81
CA CYS A 100 11.56 12.62 0.53
C CYS A 100 12.79 11.92 1.12
N THR A 101 13.33 10.89 0.46
CA THR A 101 14.49 10.12 0.95
C THR A 101 15.70 10.30 0.04
N ARG A 102 16.88 9.95 0.58
CA ARG A 102 18.17 10.07 -0.10
C ARG A 102 18.99 8.80 0.10
N LYS A 103 19.95 8.55 -0.79
CA LYS A 103 20.83 7.38 -0.66
C LYS A 103 21.73 7.58 0.56
N THR A 104 21.97 6.49 1.30
CA THR A 104 22.95 6.50 2.41
C THR A 104 24.38 6.72 1.93
N SER A 105 24.69 6.34 0.69
CA SER A 105 25.99 6.55 0.05
C SER A 105 26.16 7.93 -0.59
N ASP A 106 25.06 8.63 -0.88
CA ASP A 106 25.05 9.93 -1.56
C ASP A 106 23.84 10.76 -1.10
N PRO A 107 24.05 11.74 -0.20
CA PRO A 107 22.99 12.56 0.39
C PRO A 107 22.20 13.41 -0.60
N GLU A 108 22.72 13.70 -1.79
CA GLU A 108 22.02 14.52 -2.79
C GLU A 108 21.24 13.66 -3.80
N ALA A 109 21.53 12.37 -3.88
CA ALA A 109 20.88 11.46 -4.82
C ALA A 109 19.58 10.85 -4.27
N LEU A 110 18.55 10.84 -5.12
CA LEU A 110 17.32 10.09 -4.90
C LEU A 110 17.56 8.57 -4.94
N PRO A 111 16.79 7.77 -4.18
CA PRO A 111 16.82 6.32 -4.28
C PRO A 111 16.44 5.85 -5.69
N SER A 112 17.20 4.90 -6.23
CA SER A 112 16.96 4.33 -7.56
C SER A 112 16.13 3.05 -7.46
N ILE A 113 14.97 3.03 -8.10
CA ILE A 113 14.20 1.80 -8.28
C ILE A 113 14.76 1.06 -9.51
N PRO A 114 15.12 -0.23 -9.40
CA PRO A 114 15.56 -1.00 -10.56
C PRO A 114 14.40 -1.12 -11.57
N VAL A 115 14.54 -0.43 -12.69
CA VAL A 115 13.62 -0.57 -13.81
C VAL A 115 13.98 -1.85 -14.56
N LYS A 116 13.07 -2.82 -14.62
CA LYS A 116 13.23 -3.96 -15.54
C LYS A 116 13.26 -3.40 -16.96
N LYS A 117 14.45 -3.40 -17.58
CA LYS A 117 14.56 -3.14 -19.02
C LYS A 117 13.75 -4.23 -19.71
N ARG A 118 12.61 -3.86 -20.30
CA ARG A 118 11.91 -4.76 -21.22
C ARG A 118 12.90 -5.03 -22.34
N ALA A 119 13.23 -6.30 -22.56
CA ALA A 119 13.97 -6.68 -23.75
C ALA A 119 13.17 -6.15 -24.94
N ALA A 120 13.75 -5.23 -25.70
CA ALA A 120 13.13 -4.77 -26.93
C ALA A 120 13.06 -5.99 -27.84
N SER A 121 11.85 -6.50 -28.09
CA SER A 121 11.67 -7.55 -29.08
C SER A 121 11.90 -6.92 -30.45
N THR A 122 13.12 -7.00 -30.96
CA THR A 122 13.41 -6.72 -32.36
C THR A 122 12.81 -7.85 -33.18
N ASN A 123 11.54 -7.72 -33.56
CA ASN A 123 10.94 -8.66 -34.50
C ASN A 123 11.04 -8.05 -35.90
N SER A 124 12.16 -8.33 -36.58
CA SER A 124 12.29 -8.14 -38.02
C SER A 124 11.74 -9.39 -38.70
N GLY A 125 10.43 -9.48 -38.86
CA GLY A 125 9.78 -10.58 -39.56
C GLY A 125 8.57 -10.06 -40.30
N GLY A 126 8.53 -10.25 -41.62
CA GLY A 126 7.46 -9.78 -42.52
C GLY A 126 6.09 -10.42 -42.24
N PHE A 127 5.33 -10.76 -43.28
CA PHE A 127 3.94 -11.24 -43.21
C PHE A 127 3.63 -12.30 -42.11
N TRP A 128 4.61 -13.11 -41.70
CA TRP A 128 4.53 -14.06 -40.58
C TRP A 128 4.27 -13.43 -39.20
N TRP A 129 4.71 -12.20 -38.94
CA TRP A 129 4.46 -11.52 -37.68
C TRP A 129 2.96 -11.22 -37.49
N LEU A 130 2.24 -10.87 -38.56
CA LEU A 130 0.79 -10.63 -38.50
C LEU A 130 0.04 -11.90 -38.09
N PHE A 131 0.40 -13.06 -38.65
CA PHE A 131 -0.18 -14.34 -38.26
C PHE A 131 0.09 -14.68 -36.79
N LEU A 132 1.33 -14.49 -36.32
CA LEU A 132 1.67 -14.70 -34.91
C LEU A 132 0.94 -13.74 -33.98
N ALA A 133 0.78 -12.47 -34.38
CA ALA A 133 0.04 -11.46 -33.63
C ALA A 133 -1.45 -11.81 -33.54
N VAL A 134 -2.07 -12.20 -34.66
CA VAL A 134 -3.48 -12.64 -34.69
C VAL A 134 -3.67 -13.89 -33.82
N TRP A 135 -2.79 -14.88 -33.93
CA TRP A 135 -2.83 -16.07 -33.08
C TRP A 135 -2.69 -15.74 -31.59
N TRP A 136 -1.79 -14.82 -31.24
CA TRP A 136 -1.62 -14.35 -29.88
C TRP A 136 -2.86 -13.64 -29.35
N VAL A 137 -3.49 -12.78 -30.15
CA VAL A 137 -4.74 -12.10 -29.82
C VAL A 137 -5.88 -13.10 -29.63
N LEU A 138 -6.02 -14.08 -30.53
CA LEU A 138 -7.03 -15.14 -30.40
C LEU A 138 -6.84 -15.96 -29.12
N ARG A 139 -5.59 -16.33 -28.78
CA ARG A 139 -5.27 -17.00 -27.52
C ARG A 139 -5.62 -16.14 -26.30
N LEU A 140 -5.35 -14.84 -26.38
CA LEU A 140 -5.67 -13.90 -25.30
C LEU A 140 -7.19 -13.80 -25.11
N ILE A 141 -7.96 -13.68 -26.19
CA ILE A 141 -9.43 -13.70 -26.16
C ILE A 141 -9.96 -15.01 -25.58
N TRP A 142 -9.39 -16.15 -25.98
CA TRP A 142 -9.82 -17.43 -25.45
C TRP A 142 -9.55 -17.54 -23.94
N ASN A 143 -8.35 -17.17 -23.49
CA ASN A 143 -8.00 -17.19 -22.07
C ASN A 143 -8.91 -16.23 -21.26
N THR A 144 -9.17 -15.03 -21.76
CA THR A 144 -10.06 -14.09 -21.05
C THR A 144 -11.50 -14.59 -21.00
N LEU A 145 -12.00 -15.26 -22.05
CA LEU A 145 -13.30 -15.91 -22.03
C LEU A 145 -13.35 -17.02 -20.98
N VAL A 146 -12.33 -17.89 -20.91
CA VAL A 146 -12.22 -18.93 -19.87
C VAL A 146 -12.19 -18.31 -18.48
N ASP A 147 -11.41 -17.25 -18.27
CA ASP A 147 -11.31 -16.54 -16.99
C ASP A 147 -12.65 -15.91 -16.58
N VAL A 148 -13.38 -15.30 -17.52
CA VAL A 148 -14.70 -14.72 -17.27
C VAL A 148 -15.71 -15.81 -16.88
N VAL A 149 -15.73 -16.93 -17.62
CA VAL A 149 -16.61 -18.07 -17.30
C VAL A 149 -16.27 -18.65 -15.93
N LEU A 150 -14.97 -18.83 -15.63
CA LEU A 150 -14.51 -19.31 -14.33
C LEU A 150 -14.89 -18.34 -13.20
N PHE A 151 -14.73 -17.04 -13.41
CA PHE A 151 -15.10 -16.01 -12.44
C PHE A 151 -16.60 -15.99 -12.16
N VAL A 152 -17.43 -16.10 -13.20
CA VAL A 152 -18.90 -16.21 -13.05
C VAL A 152 -19.26 -17.50 -12.33
N ALA A 153 -18.62 -18.62 -12.67
CA ALA A 153 -18.83 -19.89 -12.00
C ALA A 153 -18.45 -19.81 -10.51
N ILE A 154 -17.32 -19.18 -10.15
CA ILE A 154 -16.92 -18.92 -8.76
C ILE A 154 -17.88 -17.98 -8.03
N SER A 155 -18.36 -16.95 -8.72
CA SER A 155 -19.28 -15.99 -8.11
C SER A 155 -20.66 -16.60 -7.81
N LEU A 156 -21.15 -17.49 -8.68
CA LEU A 156 -22.52 -18.02 -8.60
C LEU A 156 -22.62 -19.42 -7.96
N PHE A 157 -21.63 -20.29 -8.17
CA PHE A 157 -21.72 -21.72 -7.85
C PHE A 157 -20.51 -22.30 -7.10
N LEU A 158 -19.28 -21.93 -7.48
CA LEU A 158 -18.05 -22.48 -6.92
C LEU A 158 -17.59 -21.61 -5.76
N LYS A 159 -17.80 -22.08 -4.52
CA LYS A 159 -17.30 -21.38 -3.34
C LYS A 159 -15.78 -21.27 -3.43
N ASP A 160 -15.30 -20.04 -3.43
CA ASP A 160 -13.88 -19.73 -3.61
C ASP A 160 -13.00 -20.47 -2.56
N THR A 161 -11.85 -20.98 -3.01
CA THR A 161 -11.00 -21.94 -2.28
C THR A 161 -10.62 -21.38 -0.92
N LYS A 162 -10.76 -22.22 0.12
CA LYS A 162 -10.29 -21.85 1.46
C LYS A 162 -8.76 -21.86 1.47
N THR A 163 -8.16 -20.68 1.34
CA THR A 163 -6.72 -20.49 1.54
C THR A 163 -6.47 -20.06 2.99
N PRO A 164 -5.27 -20.30 3.56
CA PRO A 164 -4.92 -19.82 4.89
C PRO A 164 -5.04 -18.29 5.08
N ILE A 165 -5.04 -17.54 3.96
CA ILE A 165 -5.17 -16.08 3.94
C ILE A 165 -6.65 -15.64 3.89
N LYS A 166 -7.57 -16.54 3.54
CA LYS A 166 -8.99 -16.22 3.40
C LYS A 166 -9.67 -16.11 4.77
N GLY A 167 -10.06 -14.89 5.13
CA GLY A 167 -10.86 -14.63 6.32
C GLY A 167 -12.30 -15.15 6.21
N GLU A 168 -12.93 -15.40 7.35
CA GLU A 168 -14.36 -15.73 7.41
C GLU A 168 -15.24 -14.51 7.07
N HIS A 169 -16.50 -14.76 6.72
CA HIS A 169 -17.45 -13.68 6.47
C HIS A 169 -17.65 -12.79 7.71
N GLY A 170 -17.65 -11.48 7.50
CA GLY A 170 -17.83 -10.49 8.57
C GLY A 170 -16.54 -10.05 9.27
N VAL A 171 -15.40 -10.72 9.03
CA VAL A 171 -14.09 -10.33 9.59
C VAL A 171 -13.64 -8.94 9.11
N GLU A 172 -14.16 -8.47 7.97
CA GLU A 172 -13.91 -7.13 7.43
C GLU A 172 -14.26 -5.97 8.39
N ARG A 173 -15.19 -6.19 9.33
CA ARG A 173 -15.64 -5.19 10.31
C ARG A 173 -14.95 -5.34 11.67
N ASN A 174 -14.18 -6.40 11.86
CA ASN A 174 -13.46 -6.62 13.11
C ASN A 174 -12.30 -5.63 13.25
N ILE A 175 -11.91 -5.42 14.51
CA ILE A 175 -10.71 -4.66 14.85
C ILE A 175 -9.52 -5.37 14.20
N LYS A 176 -8.80 -4.65 13.35
CA LYS A 176 -7.63 -5.17 12.66
C LYS A 176 -6.45 -5.14 13.62
N LYS A 177 -5.81 -6.31 13.80
CA LYS A 177 -4.50 -6.40 14.42
C LYS A 177 -3.45 -6.31 13.32
N PHE A 178 -2.52 -5.37 13.47
CA PHE A 178 -1.36 -5.25 12.62
C PHE A 178 -0.23 -6.05 13.25
N VAL A 179 0.45 -6.83 12.43
CA VAL A 179 1.66 -7.58 12.81
C VAL A 179 2.69 -7.28 11.73
N HIS A 180 3.92 -6.96 12.14
CA HIS A 180 4.99 -6.75 11.19
C HIS A 180 6.01 -7.87 11.26
N ARG A 181 6.55 -8.25 10.10
CA ARG A 181 7.66 -9.17 9.98
C ARG A 181 8.59 -8.67 8.89
N THR A 182 9.87 -8.61 9.21
CA THR A 182 10.91 -8.33 8.25
C THR A 182 11.26 -9.63 7.54
N VAL A 183 11.21 -9.62 6.20
CA VAL A 183 11.56 -10.77 5.36
C VAL A 183 12.68 -10.36 4.42
N SER A 184 13.65 -11.26 4.21
CA SER A 184 14.75 -11.02 3.29
C SER A 184 14.25 -11.06 1.84
N LEU A 185 14.62 -10.05 1.05
CA LEU A 185 14.34 -10.05 -0.39
C LEU A 185 15.12 -11.15 -1.12
N ASP A 186 16.26 -11.59 -0.58
CA ASP A 186 17.04 -12.66 -1.20
C ASP A 186 16.36 -14.01 -1.01
N ASP A 187 15.73 -14.26 0.15
CA ASP A 187 14.92 -15.45 0.37
C ASP A 187 13.72 -15.51 -0.59
N ILE A 188 13.08 -14.36 -0.83
CA ILE A 188 11.98 -14.25 -1.81
C ILE A 188 12.47 -14.58 -3.23
N LYS A 189 13.67 -14.11 -3.61
CA LYS A 189 14.28 -14.47 -4.91
C LYS A 189 14.58 -15.97 -5.00
N LEU A 190 15.09 -16.58 -3.92
CA LEU A 190 15.37 -18.02 -3.88
C LEU A 190 14.09 -18.84 -4.10
N VAL A 191 13.02 -18.52 -3.38
CA VAL A 191 11.72 -19.19 -3.54
C VAL A 191 11.18 -18.99 -4.95
N LYS A 192 11.23 -17.77 -5.48
CA LYS A 192 10.78 -17.48 -6.84
C LYS A 192 11.53 -18.33 -7.87
N ASN A 193 12.86 -18.38 -7.78
CA ASN A 193 13.69 -19.16 -8.69
C ASN A 193 13.40 -20.68 -8.57
N ALA A 194 13.19 -21.18 -7.35
CA ALA A 194 12.84 -22.57 -7.10
C ALA A 194 11.44 -22.94 -7.66
N MET A 195 10.48 -22.01 -7.62
CA MET A 195 9.14 -22.20 -8.18
C MET A 195 9.07 -21.94 -9.70
N ASN A 196 10.18 -21.57 -10.33
CA ASN A 196 10.25 -21.20 -11.75
C ASN A 196 9.22 -20.11 -12.15
N MET A 197 8.98 -19.16 -11.24
CA MET A 197 8.09 -17.99 -11.41
C MET A 197 8.88 -16.72 -11.73
#